data_AF-A0A831VNC7-F1
#
_entry.id   AF-A0A831VNC7-F1
#
_cell.length_a   1.000
_cell.length_b   1.000
_cell.length_c   1.000
_cell.angle_alpha   90.00
_cell.angle_beta   90.00
_cell.angle_gamma   90.00
#
_symmetry.space_group_name_H-M   'P 1'
#
loop_
_entity.id
_entity.type
_entity.pdbx_description
1 polymer ?
#
loop_
_entity_poly.entity_id
_entity_poly.type
_entity_poly.pdbx_seq_one_letter_code
_entity_poly.pdbx_strand_id
1 'polypeptide(L)' 'MCCREKSNVFHRPDCRQAQRISPQNVIGFDSRDEAVKSGRRPCGVCGP' A
#
# COMPACT_ATOMS: atom_id res chain seq x y z
N MET A 1 -6.71 1.76 0.31
CA MET A 1 -5.26 1.54 0.66
C MET A 1 -4.43 1.66 -0.60
N CYS A 2 -3.21 2.19 -0.51
CA CYS A 2 -2.37 2.50 -1.68
C CYS A 2 -1.06 1.71 -1.63
N CYS A 3 -0.70 1.07 -2.73
CA CYS A 3 0.37 0.09 -2.78
C CYS A 3 1.30 0.34 -3.96
N ARG A 4 2.61 0.20 -3.78
CA ARG A 4 3.57 0.33 -4.88
C ARG A 4 3.67 -1.00 -5.64
N GLU A 5 3.58 -1.02 -6.96
CA GLU A 5 3.71 -2.25 -7.77
C GLU A 5 5.02 -3.01 -7.50
N LYS A 6 6.14 -2.28 -7.37
CA LYS A 6 7.44 -2.86 -7.03
C LYS A 6 7.67 -3.12 -5.54
N SER A 7 6.70 -2.86 -4.67
CA SER A 7 6.84 -3.11 -3.25
C SER A 7 5.67 -3.96 -2.76
N ASN A 8 5.98 -5.08 -2.13
CA ASN A 8 4.99 -5.89 -1.43
C ASN A 8 4.53 -5.22 -0.13
N VAL A 9 4.45 -3.89 -0.09
CA VAL A 9 4.07 -3.09 1.07
C VAL A 9 2.87 -2.24 0.70
N PHE A 10 1.77 -2.42 1.43
CA PHE A 10 0.58 -1.58 1.32
C PHE A 10 0.58 -0.51 2.40
N HIS A 11 0.09 0.66 2.00
CA HIS A 11 0.05 1.85 2.82
C HIS A 11 -1.39 2.30 3.02
N ARG A 12 -1.61 3.00 4.13
CA ARG A 12 -2.83 3.79 4.32
C ARG A 12 -2.82 5.04 3.43
N PRO A 13 -3.99 5.59 3.05
CA PRO A 13 -4.06 6.83 2.27
C PRO A 13 -3.35 8.01 2.95
N ASP A 14 -3.30 8.01 4.29
CA ASP A 14 -2.63 9.01 5.12
C ASP A 14 -1.10 8.85 5.21
N CYS A 15 -0.51 7.82 4.60
CA CYS A 15 0.90 7.50 4.81
C CYS A 15 1.84 8.31 3.91
N ARG A 16 2.86 8.95 4.51
CA ARG A 16 3.88 9.74 3.80
C ARG A 16 4.64 8.96 2.72
N GLN A 17 4.84 7.66 2.91
CA GLN A 17 5.49 6.80 1.92
C GLN A 17 4.59 6.56 0.70
N ALA A 18 3.27 6.54 0.88
CA ALA A 18 2.31 6.41 -0.22
C ALA A 18 2.40 7.60 -1.18
N GLN A 19 2.64 8.81 -0.64
CA GLN A 19 2.81 10.04 -1.43
C GLN A 19 4.08 10.04 -2.29
N ARG A 20 5.08 9.21 -1.95
CA ARG A 20 6.32 9.05 -2.74
C ARG A 20 6.17 8.00 -3.84
N ILE A 21 5.07 7.25 -3.87
CA ILE A 21 4.82 6.26 -4.91
C ILE A 21 4.41 7.02 -6.16
N SER A 22 5.14 6.80 -7.26
CA SER A 22 4.73 7.32 -8.56
C SER A 22 3.33 6.80 -8.89
N PRO A 23 2.40 7.65 -9.35
CA PRO A 23 1.00 7.26 -9.59
C PRO A 23 0.87 6.08 -10.57
N GLN A 24 1.83 5.91 -11.48
CA GLN A 24 1.91 4.77 -12.41
C GLN A 24 2.14 3.42 -11.73
N ASN A 25 2.70 3.41 -10.52
CA ASN A 25 2.95 2.22 -9.72
C ASN A 25 1.98 2.11 -8.53
N VAL A 26 0.95 2.96 -8.46
CA VAL A 26 -0.04 2.94 -7.38
C VAL A 26 -1.12 1.91 -7.70
N ILE A 27 -1.26 0.94 -6.81
CA ILE A 27 -2.31 -0.06 -6.84
C ILE A 27 -3.23 0.24 -5.65
N GLY A 28 -4.49 0.55 -5.97
CA GLY A 28 -5.55 0.75 -4.99
C GLY A 28 -6.11 -0.58 -4.52
N PHE A 29 -6.29 -0.71 -3.21
CA PHE A 29 -7.08 -1.78 -2.59
C PHE A 29 -8.22 -1.17 -1.80
N ASP A 30 -9.41 -1.74 -1.86
CA ASP A 30 -10.55 -1.23 -1.13
C ASP A 30 -10.45 -1.57 0.36
N SER A 31 -9.81 -2.71 0.67
CA SER A 31 -9.64 -3.17 2.05
C SER A 31 -8.23 -3.68 2.37
N ARG A 32 -7.92 -3.76 3.67
CA ARG A 32 -6.70 -4.42 4.18
C ARG A 32 -6.64 -5.88 3.74
N ASP A 33 -7.77 -6.59 3.84
CA ASP A 33 -7.88 -8.00 3.48
C ASP A 33 -7.53 -8.25 2.02
N GLU A 34 -7.96 -7.41 1.09
CA GLU A 34 -7.57 -7.51 -0.32
C GLU A 34 -6.06 -7.31 -0.52
N ALA A 35 -5.50 -6.31 0.15
CA ALA A 35 -4.06 -6.05 0.09
C ALA A 35 -3.27 -7.25 0.63
N VAL A 36 -3.70 -7.85 1.74
CA VAL A 36 -3.07 -9.05 2.33
C VAL A 36 -3.27 -10.28 1.44
N LYS A 37 -4.48 -10.50 0.90
CA LYS A 37 -4.78 -11.59 -0.05
C LYS A 37 -3.94 -11.50 -1.32
N SER A 38 -3.60 -10.29 -1.76
CA SER A 38 -2.67 -10.08 -2.88
C SER A 38 -1.21 -10.42 -2.57
N GLY A 39 -0.90 -10.89 -1.35
CA GLY A 39 0.45 -11.25 -0.91
C GLY A 39 1.27 -10.06 -0.41
N ARG A 40 0.63 -8.92 -0.13
CA ARG A 40 1.31 -7.70 0.32
C ARG A 40 1.24 -7.53 1.82
N ARG A 41 2.31 -6.97 2.37
CA ARG A 41 2.52 -6.77 3.79
C ARG A 41 2.14 -5.34 4.18
N PRO A 42 1.65 -5.14 5.41
CA PRO A 42 1.40 -3.80 5.91
C PRO A 42 2.71 -3.02 6.03
N CYS A 43 2.66 -1.72 5.79
CA CYS A 43 3.78 -0.86 6.10
C CYS A 43 3.98 -0.77 7.61
N GLY A 44 5.19 -1.09 8.08
CA GLY A 44 5.54 -1.01 9.50
C GLY A 44 5.43 0.40 10.09
N VAL A 45 5.47 1.45 9.25
CA VAL A 45 5.32 2.85 9.68
C VAL A 45 3.86 3.27 9.70
N CYS A 46 3.07 2.84 8.71
CA CYS A 46 1.65 3.22 8.68
C CYS A 46 0.82 2.46 9.74
N GLY A 47 1.42 1.47 10.42
CA GLY A 47 0.79 0.65 11.47
C GLY A 47 -0.69 0.33 11.23
N PRO A 48 -1.07 -0.31 10.11
CA PRO A 48 -2.47 -0.62 9.79
C PRO A 48 -2.97 -1.93 10.41
#